data_AF-A0A151S1X5-F1
#
_entry.id   AF-A0A151S1X5-F1
#
_cell.length_a   1.000
_cell.length_b   1.000
_cell.length_c   1.000
_cell.angle_alpha   90.00
_cell.angle_beta   90.00
_cell.angle_gamma   90.00
#
_symmetry.space_group_name_H-M   'P 1'
#
loop_
_entity.id
_entity.type
_entity.pdbx_description
1 polymer ?
#
loop_
_entity_poly.entity_id
_entity_poly.type
_entity_poly.pdbx_seq_one_letter_code
_entity_poly.pdbx_strand_id
1 'polypeptide(L)'
;RDFFENLELKESGVVLLGNNRACKVQGMSNIYLRMFNNREILLQDVRYVSKLKRNLFSINMLDGLGYSTKIEHGMMKIFNDALIVVK
;
A
#
# COMPACT_ATOMS: atom_id res chain seq x y z
N ARG A 1 11.81 -9.71 -0.80
CA ARG A 1 11.76 -9.62 0.68
C ARG A 1 12.28 -8.27 1.16
N ASP A 2 13.09 -7.62 0.32
CA ASP A 2 13.90 -6.43 0.58
C ASP A 2 13.12 -5.12 0.79
N PHE A 3 11.78 -5.17 0.80
CA PHE A 3 10.91 -4.02 1.06
C PHE A 3 10.19 -4.11 2.42
N PHE A 4 10.31 -5.26 3.10
CA PHE A 4 9.63 -5.53 4.36
C PHE A 4 10.61 -5.31 5.51
N GLU A 5 10.27 -4.39 6.41
CA GLU A 5 11.11 -4.08 7.57
C GLU A 5 11.04 -5.18 8.64
N ASN A 6 9.83 -5.67 8.93
CA ASN A 6 9.55 -6.55 10.05
C ASN A 6 8.50 -7.61 9.68
N LEU A 7 8.76 -8.36 8.60
CA LEU A 7 7.84 -9.40 8.13
C LEU A 7 7.67 -10.52 9.17
N GLU A 8 6.53 -10.52 9.84
CA GLU A 8 6.08 -11.61 10.69
C GLU A 8 5.25 -12.59 9.86
N LEU A 9 5.76 -13.80 9.64
CA LEU A 9 5.05 -14.86 8.92
C LEU A 9 4.10 -15.61 9.86
N LYS A 10 2.97 -14.97 10.13
CA LYS A 10 1.89 -15.53 10.94
C LYS A 10 0.57 -15.42 10.19
N GLU A 11 -0.14 -16.53 10.07
CA GLU A 11 -1.49 -16.50 9.50
C GLU A 11 -2.41 -15.69 10.43
N SER A 12 -2.95 -14.58 9.93
CA SER A 12 -3.75 -13.63 10.73
C SER A 12 -5.19 -13.44 10.22
N GLY A 13 -5.57 -14.14 9.14
CA GLY A 13 -6.93 -14.10 8.60
C GLY A 13 -6.99 -14.31 7.09
N VAL A 14 -8.09 -13.86 6.49
CA VAL A 14 -8.32 -13.92 5.05
C VAL A 14 -8.72 -12.56 4.49
N VAL A 15 -8.40 -12.33 3.23
CA VAL A 15 -8.93 -11.23 2.41
C VAL A 15 -9.85 -11.82 1.34
N LEU A 16 -10.97 -11.14 1.06
CA LEU A 16 -11.85 -11.49 -0.05
C LEU A 16 -11.42 -10.71 -1.28
N LEU A 17 -11.25 -11.41 -2.40
CA LEU A 17 -10.99 -10.80 -3.70
C LEU A 17 -12.29 -10.27 -4.32
N GLY A 18 -12.19 -9.50 -5.41
CA GLY A 18 -13.37 -8.96 -6.11
C GLY A 18 -14.34 -10.02 -6.65
N ASN A 19 -13.93 -11.29 -6.73
CA ASN A 19 -14.78 -12.43 -7.08
C ASN A 19 -15.21 -13.26 -5.85
N ASN A 20 -15.14 -12.70 -4.65
CA ASN A 20 -15.46 -13.32 -3.36
C ASN A 20 -14.63 -14.55 -2.98
N ARG A 21 -13.56 -14.87 -3.73
CA ARG A 21 -12.63 -15.93 -3.31
C ARG A 21 -11.80 -15.43 -2.13
N ALA A 22 -11.69 -16.26 -1.10
CA ALA A 22 -10.83 -15.98 0.06
C ALA A 22 -9.36 -16.29 -0.26
N CYS A 23 -8.47 -15.41 0.19
CA CYS A 23 -7.02 -15.60 0.17
C CYS A 23 -6.48 -15.41 1.58
N LYS A 24 -5.64 -16.34 2.03
CA LYS A 24 -5.01 -16.27 3.35
C LYS A 24 -4.01 -15.12 3.42
N VAL A 25 -4.06 -14.37 4.51
CA VAL A 25 -2.97 -13.50 4.94
C VAL A 25 -1.93 -14.38 5.61
N GLN A 26 -0.71 -14.41 5.07
CA GLN A 26 0.38 -15.27 5.53
C GLN A 26 1.37 -14.55 6.43
N GLY A 27 1.22 -13.24 6.56
CA GLY A 27 2.03 -12.44 7.46
C GLY A 27 1.61 -10.98 7.46
N MET A 28 2.29 -10.22 8.30
CA MET A 28 2.16 -8.77 8.38
C MET A 28 3.54 -8.13 8.40
N SER A 29 3.65 -6.92 7.89
CA SER A 29 4.88 -6.14 7.91
C SER A 29 4.59 -4.67 7.74
N ASN A 30 5.52 -3.85 8.19
CA ASN A 30 5.63 -2.47 7.75
C ASN A 30 6.47 -2.42 6.46
N ILE A 31 6.15 -1.47 5.58
CA ILE A 31 6.90 -1.23 4.34
C ILE A 31 7.12 0.27 4.14
N TYR A 32 8.30 0.64 3.64
CA TYR A 32 8.56 2.00 3.16
C TYR A 32 8.21 2.12 1.68
N LEU A 33 7.29 3.02 1.37
CA LEU A 33 6.98 3.41 0.01
C LEU A 33 7.83 4.63 -0.37
N ARG A 34 8.83 4.43 -1.23
CA ARG A 34 9.64 5.52 -1.76
C ARG A 34 8.91 6.24 -2.89
N MET A 35 8.72 7.54 -2.69
CA MET A 35 8.06 8.48 -3.60
C MET A 35 9.04 9.04 -4.64
N PHE A 36 8.53 9.67 -5.71
CA PHE A 36 9.41 10.14 -6.81
C PHE A 36 10.40 11.21 -6.37
N ASN A 37 10.06 11.97 -5.33
CA ASN A 37 10.90 13.02 -4.76
C ASN A 37 11.82 12.50 -3.64
N ASN A 38 12.07 11.19 -3.60
CA ASN A 38 12.85 10.49 -2.58
C ASN A 38 12.28 10.58 -1.15
N ARG A 39 11.07 11.12 -0.95
CA ARG A 39 10.38 10.99 0.33
C ARG A 39 9.92 9.55 0.53
N GLU A 40 9.86 9.12 1.78
CA GLU A 40 9.38 7.79 2.14
C GLU A 40 8.11 7.92 2.97
N ILE A 41 7.13 7.07 2.68
CA ILE A 41 5.95 6.89 3.51
C ILE A 41 6.04 5.52 4.17
N LEU A 42 5.94 5.48 5.49
CA LEU A 42 5.79 4.24 6.22
C LEU A 42 4.34 3.76 6.14
N LEU A 43 4.12 2.61 5.51
CA LEU A 43 2.84 1.90 5.54
C LEU A 43 2.93 0.83 6.64
N GLN A 44 2.10 0.98 7.66
CA GLN A 44 2.05 0.07 8.80
C GLN A 44 1.03 -1.05 8.57
N ASP A 45 1.21 -2.18 9.25
CA ASP A 45 0.26 -3.29 9.29
C ASP A 45 -0.15 -3.84 7.91
N VAL A 46 0.80 -3.85 6.96
CA VAL A 46 0.57 -4.33 5.61
C VAL A 46 0.49 -5.85 5.60
N ARG A 47 -0.59 -6.36 5.01
CA ARG A 47 -0.87 -7.80 4.92
C ARG A 47 -0.05 -8.44 3.80
N TYR A 48 0.73 -9.46 4.13
CA TYR A 48 1.42 -10.29 3.16
C TYR A 48 0.50 -11.41 2.67
N VAL A 49 0.18 -11.38 1.37
CA VAL A 49 -0.71 -12.36 0.71
C VAL A 49 0.02 -12.90 -0.53
N SER A 50 0.71 -14.03 -0.44
CA SER A 50 1.58 -14.51 -1.52
C SER A 50 0.85 -14.89 -2.80
N LYS A 51 -0.47 -15.14 -2.71
CA LYS A 51 -1.32 -15.42 -3.87
C LYS A 51 -1.61 -14.19 -4.74
N LEU A 52 -1.38 -12.98 -4.23
CA LEU A 52 -1.53 -11.76 -5.01
C LEU A 52 -0.26 -11.49 -5.83
N LYS A 53 -0.44 -11.25 -7.13
CA LYS A 53 0.68 -10.92 -8.04
C LYS A 53 1.07 -9.44 -8.03
N ARG A 54 0.23 -8.58 -7.45
CA ARG A 54 0.43 -7.13 -7.38
C ARG A 54 0.11 -6.65 -5.97
N ASN A 55 0.80 -5.59 -5.58
CA ASN A 55 0.50 -4.89 -4.33
C ASN A 55 -0.79 -4.09 -4.51
N LEU A 56 -1.60 -4.04 -3.46
CA LEU A 56 -2.82 -3.26 -3.40
C LEU A 56 -2.71 -2.29 -2.23
N PHE A 57 -3.01 -1.03 -2.49
CA PHE A 57 -3.13 0.01 -1.48
C PHE A 57 -4.40 0.80 -1.77
N SER A 58 -5.11 1.23 -0.72
CA SER A 58 -6.30 2.05 -0.87
C SER A 58 -5.90 3.52 -1.01
N ILE A 59 -6.55 4.25 -1.92
CA ILE A 59 -6.37 5.71 -2.05
C ILE A 59 -6.76 6.41 -0.74
N ASN A 60 -7.81 5.95 -0.06
CA ASN A 60 -8.24 6.54 1.22
C ASN A 60 -7.18 6.39 2.32
N MET A 61 -6.23 5.47 2.20
CA MET A 61 -5.11 5.37 3.15
C MET A 61 -4.21 6.60 3.06
N LEU A 62 -4.08 7.20 1.87
CA LEU A 62 -3.30 8.42 1.66
C LEU A 62 -3.97 9.63 2.29
N ASP A 63 -5.30 9.72 2.20
CA ASP A 63 -6.10 10.77 2.84
C ASP A 63 -5.91 10.76 4.37
N GLY A 64 -5.97 9.56 4.99
CA GLY A 64 -5.68 9.39 6.41
C GLY A 64 -4.24 9.74 6.82
N LEU A 65 -3.30 9.78 5.87
CA LEU A 65 -1.92 10.21 6.06
C LEU A 65 -1.71 11.70 5.72
N GLY A 66 -2.77 12.44 5.40
CA GLY A 66 -2.72 13.86 5.06
C GLY A 66 -2.32 14.17 3.61
N TYR A 67 -2.35 13.17 2.73
CA TYR A 67 -2.07 13.36 1.31
C TYR A 67 -3.38 13.52 0.53
N SER A 68 -3.41 14.48 -0.39
CA SER A 68 -4.52 14.59 -1.35
C SER A 68 -4.19 13.87 -2.65
N THR A 69 -5.22 13.40 -3.36
CA THR A 69 -5.04 12.66 -4.62
C THR A 69 -5.88 13.26 -5.75
N LYS A 70 -5.30 13.36 -6.94
CA LYS A 70 -5.99 13.75 -8.17
C LYS A 70 -5.77 12.70 -9.24
N ILE A 71 -6.85 12.20 -9.84
CA ILE A 71 -6.79 11.28 -10.98
C ILE A 71 -7.24 12.05 -12.22
N GLU A 72 -6.35 12.24 -13.18
CA GLU A 72 -6.64 12.92 -14.45
C GLU A 72 -5.86 12.26 -15.58
N HIS A 73 -6.49 12.13 -16.75
CA HIS A 73 -5.87 11.51 -17.94
C HIS A 73 -5.25 10.12 -17.70
N GLY A 74 -5.85 9.31 -16.80
CA GLY A 74 -5.35 7.98 -16.46
C GLY A 74 -4.13 7.96 -15.52
N MET A 75 -3.71 9.11 -15.01
CA MET A 75 -2.58 9.26 -14.09
C MET A 75 -3.07 9.68 -12.71
N MET A 76 -2.50 9.06 -11.66
CA MET A 76 -2.80 9.42 -10.28
C MET A 76 -1.67 10.26 -9.70
N LYS A 77 -1.97 11.52 -9.41
CA LYS A 77 -1.07 12.42 -8.70
C LYS A 77 -1.40 12.40 -7.21
N ILE A 78 -0.39 12.18 -6.37
CA ILE A 78 -0.51 12.29 -4.92
C ILE A 78 0.21 13.56 -4.49
N PHE A 79 -0.38 14.34 -3.60
CA PHE A 79 0.13 15.62 -3.14
C PHE A 79 0.31 15.62 -1.62
N ASN A 80 1.39 16.23 -1.19
CA ASN A 80 1.57 16.69 0.18
C ASN A 80 1.48 18.22 0.12
N ASP A 81 0.34 18.77 0.54
CA ASP A 81 -0.06 20.16 0.29
C ASP A 81 0.02 20.54 -1.20
N ALA A 82 0.88 21.50 -1.55
CA ALA A 82 1.10 21.94 -2.93
C ALA A 82 2.13 21.10 -3.71
N LEU A 83 2.82 20.16 -3.05
CA LEU A 83 3.91 19.38 -3.65
C LEU A 83 3.39 18.03 -4.15
N ILE A 84 3.61 17.76 -5.44
CA ILE A 84 3.38 16.41 -5.98
C ILE A 84 4.44 15.49 -5.37
N VAL A 85 4.02 14.31 -4.90
CA VAL A 85 4.90 13.24 -4.37
C VAL A 85 4.79 11.93 -5.14
N VAL A 86 3.74 11.73 -5.95
CA VAL A 86 3.62 10.62 -6.92
C VAL A 86 3.13 11.15 -8.27
N LYS A 87 3.71 10.64 -9.36
CA LYS A 87 3.21 10.80 -10.74
C LYS A 87 2.81 9.44 -11.28
#